data_AF-A0A371F728-F1
#
_entry.id   AF-A0A371F728-F1
#
_cell.length_a   1.000
_cell.length_b   1.000
_cell.length_c   1.000
_cell.angle_alpha   90.00
_cell.angle_beta   90.00
_cell.angle_gamma   90.00
#
_symmetry.space_group_name_H-M   'P 1'
#
loop_
_entity.id
_entity.type
_entity.pdbx_description
1 polymer ?
#
loop_
_entity_poly.entity_id
_entity_poly.type
_entity_poly.pdbx_seq_one_letter_code
_entity_poly.pdbx_strand_id
1 'polypeptide(L)'
;MKDKIELLASHTFVHGCNDVKEIPSGSVFLKSIDTSDVIKDCQKIFELLDNIVEEIREENVVQVVTDDASNLVAVGRMLMEKRTKLFWSPCVAHCLVLVLEDIGELPIFYNTIAN
;
A
#
# COMPACT_ATOMS: atom_id res chain seq x y z
N MET A 1 -19.10 -7.11 -10.93
CA MET A 1 -17.86 -7.65 -10.34
C MET A 1 -17.00 -6.49 -9.88
N LYS A 2 -17.51 -5.68 -8.94
CA LYS A 2 -16.89 -4.40 -8.55
C LYS A 2 -16.38 -4.38 -7.11
N ASP A 3 -16.53 -5.51 -6.40
CA ASP A 3 -16.34 -5.58 -4.94
C ASP A 3 -15.47 -6.79 -4.52
N LYS A 4 -14.52 -7.23 -5.36
CA LYS A 4 -13.66 -8.39 -5.06
C LYS A 4 -12.17 -8.21 -5.34
N ILE A 5 -11.72 -6.96 -5.33
CA ILE A 5 -10.29 -6.63 -5.20
C ILE A 5 -10.09 -5.87 -3.89
N GLU A 6 -10.66 -6.39 -2.81
CA GLU A 6 -9.99 -6.33 -1.50
C GLU A 6 -8.81 -7.31 -1.64
N LEU A 7 -7.54 -6.90 -1.59
CA LEU A 7 -6.92 -6.37 -0.39
C LEU A 7 -5.53 -5.82 -0.75
N LEU A 8 -5.41 -4.59 -1.26
CA LEU A 8 -4.10 -3.90 -1.36
C LEU A 8 -4.19 -2.37 -1.17
N ALA A 9 -5.26 -1.87 -0.57
CA ALA A 9 -5.44 -0.43 -0.32
C ALA A 9 -6.02 -0.10 1.07
N SER A 10 -5.69 -0.89 2.08
CA SER A 10 -5.93 -0.52 3.49
C SER A 10 -4.72 -0.77 4.39
N HIS A 11 -3.58 -1.15 3.83
CA HIS A 11 -2.40 -1.53 4.62
C HIS A 11 -1.19 -0.80 4.14
N THR A 12 -0.82 0.21 4.91
CA THR A 12 0.56 0.54 5.23
C THR A 12 1.38 -0.77 5.30
N PHE A 13 2.05 -1.12 4.21
CA PHE A 13 2.98 -2.24 4.21
C PHE A 13 4.25 -1.76 4.91
N VAL A 14 4.26 -1.83 6.24
CA VAL A 14 5.50 -1.70 6.97
C VAL A 14 6.23 -3.02 6.84
N HIS A 15 7.33 -3.04 6.07
CA HIS A 15 8.25 -4.18 6.02
C HIS A 15 9.03 -4.28 7.34
N GLY A 16 8.37 -4.80 8.39
CA GLY A 16 8.92 -5.10 9.70
C GLY A 16 9.88 -6.28 9.68
N CYS A 17 11.19 -6.04 9.76
CA CYS A 17 12.15 -7.09 10.13
C CYS A 17 12.06 -7.34 11.65
N ASN A 18 11.17 -8.23 12.09
CA ASN A 18 11.29 -8.80 13.43
C ASN A 18 12.37 -9.89 13.43
N ASP A 19 13.12 -9.92 14.52
CA ASP A 19 14.31 -10.72 14.78
C ASP A 19 14.44 -12.05 14.02
N VAL A 20 15.66 -12.25 13.50
CA VAL A 20 16.12 -13.36 12.67
C VAL A 20 16.02 -14.70 13.40
N LYS A 21 14.83 -15.30 13.41
CA LYS A 21 14.66 -16.74 13.63
C LYS A 21 13.75 -17.29 12.53
N GLU A 22 14.40 -17.56 11.39
CA GLU A 22 13.93 -18.25 10.18
C GLU A 22 12.42 -18.21 9.89
N ILE A 23 12.02 -17.20 9.12
CA ILE A 23 10.85 -17.31 8.24
C ILE A 23 11.42 -17.57 6.85
N PRO A 24 11.00 -18.64 6.14
CA PRO A 24 11.42 -18.86 4.75
C PRO A 24 10.99 -17.64 3.95
N SER A 25 11.95 -17.00 3.27
CA SER A 25 11.86 -15.77 2.48
C SER A 25 10.43 -15.45 1.98
N GLY A 26 9.66 -14.69 2.78
CA GLY A 26 8.25 -14.44 2.49
C GLY A 26 7.73 -13.23 3.25
N SER A 27 6.74 -12.55 2.66
CA SER A 27 6.06 -11.42 3.28
C SER A 27 5.09 -11.90 4.36
N VAL A 28 5.07 -11.23 5.51
CA VAL A 28 4.10 -11.49 6.58
C VAL A 28 3.07 -10.37 6.63
N PHE A 29 1.80 -10.73 6.70
CA PHE A 29 0.73 -9.78 6.96
C PHE A 29 0.64 -9.49 8.46
N LEU A 30 0.73 -8.21 8.84
CA LEU A 30 0.71 -7.81 10.24
C LEU A 30 -0.72 -7.58 10.75
N LYS A 31 -1.47 -6.66 10.14
CA LYS A 31 -2.83 -6.31 10.61
C LYS A 31 -3.68 -5.56 9.59
N SER A 32 -5.00 -5.77 9.72
CA SER A 32 -6.22 -5.06 9.30
C SER A 32 -6.55 -3.68 9.89
N ILE A 33 -6.75 -2.58 9.14
CA ILE A 33 -7.47 -1.41 9.69
C ILE A 33 -8.41 -0.87 8.62
N ASP A 34 -9.71 -0.78 8.94
CA ASP A 34 -10.69 -0.10 8.08
C ASP A 34 -10.59 1.41 8.32
N THR A 35 -10.41 2.15 7.23
CA THR A 35 -10.26 3.62 7.24
C THR A 35 -11.36 4.30 6.43
N SER A 36 -12.39 3.58 6.00
CA SER A 36 -13.49 4.10 5.17
C SER A 36 -14.14 5.37 5.76
N ASP A 37 -14.28 5.42 7.08
CA ASP A 37 -14.87 6.55 7.81
C ASP A 37 -13.93 7.76 8.00
N VAL A 38 -12.61 7.57 7.85
CA VAL A 38 -11.59 8.58 8.19
C VAL A 38 -10.72 9.00 7.01
N ILE A 39 -10.81 8.34 5.85
CA ILE A 39 -9.95 8.58 4.68
C ILE A 39 -10.00 10.02 4.14
N LYS A 40 -11.07 10.76 4.44
CA LYS A 40 -11.24 12.16 4.04
C LYS A 40 -10.45 13.14 4.91
N ASP A 41 -9.97 12.70 6.06
CA ASP A 41 -9.25 13.52 7.04
C ASP A 41 -7.76 13.17 7.02
N CYS A 42 -6.96 14.03 6.39
CA CYS A 42 -5.52 13.82 6.25
C CYS A 42 -4.81 13.70 7.59
N GLN A 43 -5.23 14.46 8.62
CA GLN A 43 -4.58 14.42 9.93
C GLN A 43 -4.81 13.08 10.61
N LYS A 44 -6.04 12.56 10.57
CA LYS A 44 -6.36 11.24 11.16
C LYS A 44 -5.62 10.11 10.47
N ILE A 45 -5.49 10.16 9.14
CA ILE A 45 -4.71 9.16 8.41
C ILE A 45 -3.22 9.28 8.75
N PHE A 46 -2.67 10.49 8.83
CA PHE A 46 -1.29 10.69 9.26
C PHE A 46 -1.03 10.11 10.66
N GLU A 47 -1.89 10.43 11.65
CA GLU A 47 -1.79 9.90 13.01
C GLU A 47 -1.87 8.37 13.02
N LEU A 48 -2.74 7.79 12.20
CA LEU A 48 -2.86 6.35 12.06
C LEU A 48 -1.55 5.73 11.54
N LEU A 49 -1.00 6.26 10.44
CA LEU A 49 0.25 5.78 9.86
C LEU A 49 1.41 5.91 10.85
N ASP A 50 1.52 7.05 11.51
CA ASP A 50 2.57 7.33 12.48
C ASP A 50 2.51 6.40 13.69
N ASN A 51 1.31 6.10 14.20
CA ASN A 51 1.10 5.14 15.29
C ASN A 51 1.51 3.72 14.89
N ILE A 52 1.25 3.31 13.64
CA ILE A 52 1.68 2.00 13.13
C ILE A 52 3.21 1.93 13.03
N VAL A 53 3.85 2.99 12.54
CA VAL A 53 5.32 3.07 12.48
C VAL A 53 5.91 3.03 13.89
N GLU A 54 5.30 3.70 14.86
CA GLU A 54 5.73 3.65 16.26
C GLU A 54 5.62 2.24 16.86
N GLU A 55 4.49 1.56 16.63
CA GLU A 55 4.25 0.20 17.11
C GLU A 55 5.28 -0.81 16.58
N ILE A 56 5.67 -0.67 15.32
CA ILE A 56 6.66 -1.55 14.66
C ILE A 56 8.09 -1.09 14.91
N ARG A 57 8.25 0.18 15.31
CA ARG A 57 9.48 0.97 15.39
C ARG A 57 10.02 1.35 14.02
N GLU A 58 10.39 2.62 13.88
CA GLU A 58 10.87 3.20 12.62
C GLU A 58 12.07 2.47 12.02
N GLU A 59 12.98 1.95 12.86
CA GLU A 59 14.15 1.16 12.39
C GLU A 59 13.75 -0.10 11.63
N ASN A 60 12.55 -0.61 11.91
CA ASN A 60 12.01 -1.80 11.28
C ASN A 60 11.09 -1.42 10.10
N VAL A 61 11.00 -0.16 9.69
CA VAL A 61 10.13 0.27 8.58
C VAL A 61 10.98 0.79 7.43
N VAL A 62 11.06 0.02 6.34
CA VAL A 62 11.80 0.45 5.14
C VAL A 62 11.00 1.44 4.31
N GLN A 63 9.71 1.15 4.09
CA GLN A 63 8.86 1.89 3.18
C GLN A 63 7.42 1.89 3.67
N VAL A 64 6.70 2.96 3.33
CA VAL A 64 5.24 3.04 3.40
C VAL A 64 4.69 3.30 1.99
N VAL A 65 3.75 2.48 1.56
CA VAL A 65 3.08 2.63 0.26
C VAL A 65 1.61 2.94 0.50
N THR A 66 1.10 4.01 -0.10
CA THR A 66 -0.32 4.41 -0.06
C THR A 66 -0.89 4.51 -1.47
N ASP A 67 -2.20 4.65 -1.63
CA ASP A 67 -2.74 5.03 -2.95
C ASP A 67 -2.21 6.41 -3.42
N ASP A 68 -2.44 6.70 -4.71
CA ASP A 68 -2.04 7.95 -5.37
C ASP A 68 -3.08 9.08 -5.18
N ALA A 69 -4.06 8.92 -4.28
CA ALA A 69 -5.02 9.98 -4.02
C ALA A 69 -4.33 11.18 -3.38
N SER A 70 -4.68 12.38 -3.83
CA SER A 70 -4.01 13.63 -3.43
C SER A 70 -3.90 13.86 -1.92
N ASN A 71 -4.90 13.42 -1.15
CA ASN A 71 -4.90 13.45 0.31
C ASN A 71 -3.83 12.52 0.90
N LEU A 72 -3.65 11.31 0.36
CA LEU A 72 -2.63 10.37 0.84
C LEU A 72 -1.22 10.78 0.39
N VAL A 73 -1.09 11.44 -0.76
CA VAL A 73 0.17 12.07 -1.18
C VAL A 73 0.63 13.12 -0.16
N ALA A 74 -0.29 13.96 0.32
CA ALA A 74 0.04 14.95 1.36
C ALA A 74 0.44 14.27 2.67
N VAL A 75 -0.30 13.25 3.10
CA VAL A 75 0.00 12.48 4.32
C VAL A 75 1.37 11.79 4.22
N GLY A 76 1.69 11.18 3.08
CA GLY A 76 2.98 10.53 2.86
C GLY A 76 4.16 11.48 2.97
N ARG A 77 4.01 12.73 2.48
CA ARG A 77 5.01 13.79 2.68
C ARG A 77 5.17 14.15 4.15
N MET A 78 4.07 14.36 4.87
CA MET A 78 4.10 14.63 6.32
C MET A 78 4.80 13.50 7.08
N LEU A 79 4.59 12.24 6.67
CA LEU A 79 5.23 11.08 7.28
C LEU A 79 6.74 11.10 7.09
N MET A 80 7.23 11.39 5.88
CA MET A 80 8.67 11.51 5.62
C MET A 80 9.31 12.72 6.33
N GLU A 81 8.56 13.80 6.54
CA GLU A 81 9.04 14.95 7.33
C GLU A 81 9.26 14.57 8.81
N LYS A 82 8.38 13.72 9.37
CA LYS A 82 8.49 13.25 10.76
C LYS A 82 9.47 12.09 10.95
N ARG A 83 9.45 11.12 10.05
CA ARG A 83 10.17 9.83 10.15
C ARG A 83 11.30 9.78 9.13
N THR A 84 12.46 10.30 9.52
CA THR A 84 13.61 10.52 8.62
C THR A 84 14.31 9.25 8.13
N LYS A 85 14.01 8.08 8.70
CA LYS A 85 14.68 6.80 8.37
C LYS A 85 13.86 5.91 7.43
N LEU A 86 12.63 6.30 7.06
CA LEU A 86 11.77 5.55 6.14
C LEU A 86 11.46 6.34 4.87
N PHE A 87 11.02 5.63 3.84
CA PHE A 87 10.56 6.23 2.58
C PHE A 87 9.06 6.09 2.39
N TRP A 88 8.43 7.07 1.72
CA TRP A 88 7.06 6.95 1.25
C TRP A 88 6.99 7.00 -0.28
N SER A 89 6.07 6.23 -0.87
CA SER A 89 5.77 6.29 -2.31
C SER A 89 4.30 6.00 -2.60
N PRO A 90 3.71 6.61 -3.65
CA PRO A 90 2.38 6.25 -4.11
C PRO A 90 2.36 4.86 -4.76
N CYS A 91 1.21 4.22 -4.72
CA CYS A 91 0.95 2.90 -5.29
C CYS A 91 0.66 3.02 -6.78
N VAL A 92 1.35 2.22 -7.58
CA VAL A 92 1.18 2.17 -9.04
C VAL A 92 0.28 1.02 -9.50
N ALA A 93 -0.49 0.41 -8.59
CA ALA A 93 -1.39 -0.70 -8.91
C ALA A 93 -2.39 -0.32 -10.01
N HIS A 94 -2.89 0.92 -10.01
CA HIS A 94 -3.77 1.42 -11.07
C HIS A 94 -3.07 1.42 -12.44
N CYS A 95 -1.80 1.79 -12.51
CA CYS A 95 -1.02 1.72 -13.76
C CYS A 95 -0.86 0.29 -14.25
N LEU A 96 -0.65 -0.67 -13.34
CA LEU A 96 -0.56 -2.08 -13.70
C LEU A 96 -1.88 -2.60 -14.28
N VAL A 97 -3.02 -2.23 -13.69
CA VAL A 97 -4.34 -2.59 -14.20
C VAL A 97 -4.53 -2.05 -15.61
N LEU A 98 -4.24 -0.77 -15.86
CA LEU A 98 -4.38 -0.16 -17.18
C LEU A 98 -3.51 -0.84 -18.25
N VAL A 99 -2.25 -1.15 -17.93
CA VAL A 99 -1.37 -1.86 -18.85
C VAL A 99 -1.90 -3.27 -19.16
N LEU A 100 -2.45 -3.95 -18.15
CA LEU A 100 -3.06 -5.28 -18.35
C LEU A 100 -4.35 -5.22 -19.15
N GLU A 101 -5.17 -4.17 -18.97
CA GLU A 101 -6.35 -3.91 -19.81
C GLU A 101 -5.94 -3.67 -21.27
N ASP A 102 -4.96 -2.81 -21.52
CA ASP A 102 -4.43 -2.56 -22.86
C ASP A 102 -3.88 -3.83 -23.53
N ILE A 103 -3.19 -4.69 -22.76
CA ILE A 103 -2.71 -5.99 -23.24
C ILE A 103 -3.90 -6.92 -23.55
N GLY A 104 -4.92 -6.94 -22.71
CA GLY A 104 -6.12 -7.77 -22.89
C GLY A 104 -6.90 -7.44 -24.17
N GLU A 105 -6.88 -6.18 -24.59
CA GLU A 105 -7.51 -5.71 -25.83
C GLU A 105 -6.70 -6.05 -27.10
N LEU A 106 -5.48 -6.58 -26.99
CA LEU A 106 -4.72 -6.98 -28.17
C LEU A 106 -5.39 -8.18 -28.88
N PRO A 107 -5.49 -8.17 -30.22
CA PRO A 107 -6.18 -9.22 -30.99
C PRO A 107 -5.65 -10.63 -30.77
N ILE A 108 -4.38 -10.76 -30.38
CA ILE A 108 -3.74 -12.05 -30.08
C ILE A 108 -4.29 -12.69 -28.80
N PHE A 109 -4.76 -11.89 -27.84
CA PHE A 109 -5.34 -12.35 -26.58
C PHE A 109 -6.87 -12.39 -26.63
N TYR A 110 -7.53 -11.48 -27.36
CA TYR A 110 -8.98 -11.46 -27.54
C TYR A 110 -9.55 -12.82 -27.99
N ASN A 111 -8.89 -13.47 -28.95
CA ASN A 111 -9.33 -14.76 -29.49
C ASN A 111 -9.15 -15.95 -28.53
N THR A 112 -8.32 -15.82 -27.49
CA THR A 112 -8.12 -16.86 -26.46
C THR A 112 -9.10 -16.72 -25.30
N ILE A 113 -9.60 -15.51 -25.03
CA ILE A 113 -10.52 -15.21 -23.92
C ILE A 113 -11.99 -15.34 -24.37
N ALA A 114 -12.28 -15.11 -25.65
CA ALA A 114 -13.63 -15.16 -26.22
C ALA A 114 -14.12 -16.56 -26.66
N ASN A 115 -13.39 -17.64 -26.33
CA ASN A 115 -13.68 -19.01 -26.74
C ASN A 115 -13.92 -19.93 -25.53
#